data_AF-A0A7W3P623-F1
#
_entry.id   AF-A0A7W3P623-F1
#
_cell.length_a   1.000
_cell.length_b   1.000
_cell.length_c   1.000
_cell.angle_alpha   90.00
_cell.angle_beta   90.00
_cell.angle_gamma   90.00
#
_symmetry.space_group_name_H-M   'P 1'
#
loop_
_entity.id
_entity.type
_entity.pdbx_description
1 polymer ?
#
loop_
_entity_poly.entity_id
_entity_poly.type
_entity_poly.pdbx_seq_one_letter_code
_entity_poly.pdbx_strand_id
1 'polypeptide(L)'
;MLDWDALMDPAGELAGAPIRRTPSTWPAYSRLVRAVTEIVGPGDVILLGVCTPDELPDWPDGRWILLDCDDQERRRRLADRDDEGRTQAALEDAAAYRDLGMERIDTRRQPLAEVAERIASMINGRMD
;
A
#
# COMPACT_ATOMS: atom_id res chain seq x y z
N MET A 1 7.14 -3.40 9.93
CA MET A 1 6.34 -2.67 8.92
C MET A 1 7.29 -2.06 7.93
N LEU A 2 7.11 -2.36 6.65
CA LEU A 2 7.84 -1.74 5.55
C LEU A 2 6.85 -0.87 4.77
N ASP A 3 7.15 0.42 4.67
CA ASP A 3 6.41 1.32 3.80
C ASP A 3 7.09 1.34 2.44
N TRP A 4 6.33 0.99 1.39
CA TRP A 4 6.81 1.00 0.01
C TRP A 4 7.39 2.39 -0.31
N ASP A 5 6.63 3.46 -0.07
CA ASP A 5 6.99 4.83 -0.46
C ASP A 5 8.28 5.33 0.21
N ALA A 6 8.58 4.85 1.43
CA ALA A 6 9.78 5.25 2.18
C ALA A 6 11.10 4.87 1.46
N LEU A 7 11.06 3.90 0.54
CA LEU A 7 12.22 3.50 -0.25
C LEU A 7 12.38 4.30 -1.56
N MET A 8 11.39 5.10 -1.97
CA MET A 8 11.42 5.78 -3.28
C MET A 8 12.54 6.80 -3.41
N ASP A 9 12.77 7.60 -2.36
CA ASP A 9 13.78 8.66 -2.38
C ASP A 9 15.21 8.08 -2.45
N PRO A 10 15.65 7.19 -1.54
CA PRO A 10 16.98 6.59 -1.64
C PRO A 10 17.16 5.72 -2.88
N ALA A 11 16.12 5.02 -3.34
CA ALA A 11 16.18 4.30 -4.61
C ALA A 11 16.32 5.26 -5.81
N GLY A 12 15.72 6.45 -5.73
CA GLY A 12 15.85 7.48 -6.75
C GLY A 12 17.24 8.10 -6.80
N GLU A 13 17.87 8.30 -5.65
CA GLU A 13 19.29 8.71 -5.56
C GLU A 13 20.20 7.68 -6.24
N LEU A 14 19.99 6.40 -5.97
CA LEU A 14 20.76 5.31 -6.57
C LEU A 14 20.51 5.20 -8.09
N ALA A 15 19.27 5.38 -8.53
CA ALA A 15 18.89 5.30 -9.94
C ALA A 15 19.26 6.56 -10.75
N GLY A 16 19.60 7.66 -10.08
CA GLY A 16 19.81 8.97 -10.71
C GLY A 16 18.52 9.60 -11.25
N ALA A 17 17.34 9.12 -10.84
CA ALA A 17 16.05 9.63 -11.27
C ALA A 17 14.96 9.41 -10.20
N PRO A 18 14.05 10.38 -10.00
CA PRO A 18 12.99 10.26 -9.00
C PRO A 18 12.01 9.15 -9.36
N ILE A 19 11.94 8.09 -8.54
CA ILE A 19 11.12 6.89 -8.79
C ILE A 19 9.65 7.24 -9.05
N ARG A 20 9.08 8.10 -8.20
CA ARG A 20 7.67 8.53 -8.28
C ARG A 20 7.29 9.17 -9.63
N ARG A 21 8.27 9.80 -10.31
CA ARG A 21 8.05 10.54 -11.56
C ARG A 21 8.65 9.85 -12.79
N THR A 22 9.23 8.66 -12.62
CA THR A 22 9.95 7.96 -13.69
C THR A 22 9.40 6.53 -13.82
N PRO A 23 8.25 6.33 -14.50
CA PRO A 23 7.59 5.02 -14.56
C PRO A 23 8.47 3.86 -15.06
N SER A 24 9.48 4.15 -15.89
CA SER A 24 10.43 3.15 -16.35
C SER A 24 11.28 2.53 -15.22
N THR A 25 11.37 3.15 -14.05
CA THR A 25 12.09 2.59 -12.89
C THR A 25 11.23 1.64 -12.07
N TRP A 26 9.90 1.64 -12.23
CA TRP A 26 8.98 0.90 -11.36
C TRP A 26 9.22 -0.62 -11.35
N PRO A 27 9.52 -1.30 -12.48
CA PRO A 27 9.82 -2.73 -12.43
C PRO A 27 11.07 -3.05 -11.60
N ALA A 28 12.12 -2.24 -11.71
CA ALA A 28 13.34 -2.41 -10.92
C ALA A 28 13.10 -2.11 -9.44
N TYR A 29 12.32 -1.07 -9.17
CA TYR A 29 11.95 -0.68 -7.82
C TYR A 29 11.07 -1.71 -7.11
N SER A 30 10.06 -2.28 -7.78
CA SER A 30 9.25 -3.38 -7.24
C SER A 30 10.11 -4.58 -6.83
N ARG A 31 11.10 -4.97 -7.67
CA ARG A 31 12.06 -6.02 -7.33
C ARG A 31 12.95 -5.67 -6.14
N LEU A 32 13.32 -4.40 -5.97
CA LEU A 32 14.07 -3.93 -4.80
C LEU A 32 13.23 -4.09 -3.52
N VAL A 33 11.97 -3.64 -3.52
CA VAL A 33 11.10 -3.77 -2.34
C VAL A 33 10.92 -5.25 -1.98
N ARG A 34 10.72 -6.12 -2.98
CA ARG A 34 10.69 -7.58 -2.76
C ARG A 34 11.97 -8.09 -2.10
N ALA A 35 13.14 -7.76 -2.64
CA ALA A 35 14.41 -8.20 -2.07
C ALA A 35 14.57 -7.71 -0.62
N VAL A 36 14.14 -6.49 -0.31
CA VAL A 36 14.11 -5.97 1.07
C VAL A 36 13.17 -6.80 1.95
N THR A 37 11.96 -7.14 1.49
CA THR A 37 11.05 -7.98 2.27
C THR A 37 11.60 -9.38 2.55
N GLU A 38 12.32 -9.97 1.59
CA GLU A 38 12.98 -11.27 1.77
C GLU A 38 14.16 -11.18 2.75
N ILE A 39 14.94 -10.08 2.73
CA ILE A 39 16.09 -9.85 3.63
C ILE A 39 15.64 -9.62 5.08
N VAL A 40 14.53 -8.89 5.30
CA VAL A 40 13.99 -8.63 6.63
C VAL A 40 13.61 -9.95 7.35
N GLY A 41 13.50 -11.05 6.61
CA GLY A 41 13.49 -12.40 7.13
C GLY A 41 12.09 -12.93 7.43
N PRO A 42 11.98 -14.12 8.05
CA PRO A 42 10.72 -14.86 8.21
C PRO A 42 9.77 -14.29 9.29
N GLY A 43 10.02 -13.06 9.77
CA GLY A 43 9.12 -12.41 10.71
C GLY A 43 7.81 -11.97 10.04
N ASP A 44 6.81 -11.61 10.84
CA ASP A 44 5.57 -11.04 10.33
C ASP A 44 5.83 -9.66 9.71
N VAL A 45 6.06 -9.63 8.39
CA VAL A 45 6.25 -8.41 7.63
C VAL A 45 4.90 -7.88 7.16
N ILE A 46 4.56 -6.68 7.61
CA ILE A 46 3.51 -5.86 7.00
C ILE A 46 4.15 -5.02 5.91
N LEU A 47 3.72 -5.22 4.67
CA LEU A 47 4.03 -4.34 3.56
C LEU A 47 2.84 -3.39 3.33
N LEU A 48 3.08 -2.09 3.42
CA LEU A 48 2.12 -1.08 2.99
C LEU A 48 2.44 -0.70 1.55
N GLY A 49 1.51 -0.94 0.63
CA GLY A 49 1.72 -0.73 -0.80
C GLY A 49 0.46 -0.33 -1.54
N VAL A 50 0.64 -0.06 -2.84
CA VAL A 50 -0.40 0.42 -3.77
C VAL A 50 -0.60 -0.53 -4.95
N CYS A 51 -0.15 -1.78 -4.80
CA CYS A 51 -0.32 -2.82 -5.81
C CYS A 51 -1.42 -3.77 -5.39
N THR A 52 -2.12 -4.30 -6.37
CA THR A 52 -3.04 -5.43 -6.26
C THR A 52 -2.26 -6.75 -6.17
N PRO A 53 -2.89 -7.85 -5.72
CA PRO A 53 -2.27 -9.18 -5.75
C PRO A 53 -1.75 -9.58 -7.13
N ASP A 54 -2.52 -9.28 -8.19
CA ASP A 54 -2.16 -9.65 -9.56
C ASP A 54 -0.98 -8.86 -10.13
N GLU A 55 -0.70 -7.67 -9.58
CA GLU A 55 0.47 -6.88 -9.93
C GLU A 55 1.75 -7.38 -9.25
N LEU A 56 1.61 -8.30 -8.28
CA LEU A 56 2.71 -8.88 -7.49
C LEU A 56 2.68 -10.42 -7.54
N PRO A 57 2.65 -11.05 -8.74
CA PRO A 57 2.38 -12.48 -8.89
C PRO A 57 3.49 -13.40 -8.32
N ASP A 58 4.72 -12.90 -8.24
CA ASP A 58 5.87 -13.65 -7.73
C ASP A 58 6.24 -13.29 -6.28
N TRP A 59 5.38 -12.58 -5.57
CA TRP A 59 5.61 -12.23 -4.16
C TRP A 59 5.20 -13.37 -3.24
N PRO A 60 5.78 -13.46 -2.02
CA PRO A 60 5.39 -14.48 -1.05
C PRO A 60 3.88 -14.44 -0.75
N ASP A 61 3.28 -15.62 -0.57
CA ASP A 61 1.87 -15.72 -0.18
C ASP A 61 1.61 -14.96 1.13
N GLY A 62 0.58 -14.12 1.11
CA GLY A 62 0.26 -13.22 2.22
C GLY A 62 -1.24 -12.98 2.35
N ARG A 63 -1.65 -12.53 3.54
CA ARG A 63 -3.02 -12.03 3.73
C ARG A 63 -3.08 -10.61 3.18
N TRP A 64 -4.00 -10.39 2.25
CA TRP A 64 -4.26 -9.07 1.70
C TRP A 64 -5.36 -8.36 2.48
N ILE A 65 -5.09 -7.12 2.87
CA ILE A 65 -6.00 -6.28 3.64
C ILE A 65 -6.12 -4.95 2.92
N LEU A 66 -7.35 -4.57 2.60
CA LEU A 66 -7.66 -3.29 2.01
C LEU A 66 -7.90 -2.24 3.11
N LEU A 67 -6.99 -1.27 3.23
CA LEU A 67 -7.23 -0.05 4.00
C LEU A 67 -8.03 0.92 3.15
N ASP A 68 -9.31 1.11 3.47
CA ASP A 68 -10.20 1.91 2.63
C ASP A 68 -11.11 2.83 3.44
N CYS A 69 -11.70 3.79 2.75
CA CYS A 69 -12.72 4.70 3.26
C CYS A 69 -13.79 4.86 2.17
N ASP A 70 -14.96 5.39 2.51
CA ASP A 70 -15.95 5.69 1.48
C ASP A 70 -15.50 6.86 0.59
N ASP A 71 -16.15 6.99 -0.56
CA ASP A 71 -15.80 7.98 -1.57
C ASP A 71 -16.00 9.42 -1.07
N GLN A 72 -16.88 9.63 -0.09
CA GLN A 72 -17.07 10.95 0.51
C GLN A 72 -15.84 11.34 1.33
N GLU A 73 -15.38 10.46 2.21
CA GLU A 73 -14.17 10.68 3.01
C GLU A 73 -12.92 10.75 2.14
N ARG A 74 -12.82 9.92 1.09
CA ARG A 74 -11.73 9.98 0.13
C ARG A 74 -11.65 11.34 -0.56
N ARG A 75 -12.78 11.85 -1.09
CA ARG A 75 -12.84 13.20 -1.66
C ARG A 75 -12.42 14.26 -0.65
N ARG A 76 -12.91 14.17 0.59
CA ARG A 76 -12.54 15.10 1.67
C ARG A 76 -11.04 15.11 1.93
N ARG A 77 -10.39 13.94 2.02
CA ARG A 77 -8.93 13.81 2.25
C ARG A 77 -8.08 14.25 1.07
N LEU A 78 -8.60 14.10 -0.14
CA LEU A 78 -7.89 14.48 -1.37
C LEU A 78 -8.11 15.95 -1.76
N ALA A 79 -9.17 16.60 -1.27
CA ALA A 79 -9.44 18.02 -1.52
C ALA A 79 -8.26 18.92 -1.13
N ASP A 80 -7.58 18.59 -0.02
CA ASP A 80 -6.43 19.34 0.47
C ASP A 80 -5.14 19.12 -0.36
N ARG A 81 -5.16 18.19 -1.33
CA ARG A 81 -3.97 17.78 -2.11
C ARG A 81 -3.90 18.40 -3.53
N ASP A 82 -4.85 19.29 -3.85
CA ASP A 82 -4.90 20.21 -5.00
C ASP A 82 -4.25 19.70 -6.30
N ASP A 83 -4.84 18.66 -6.91
CA ASP A 83 -4.46 18.20 -8.26
C ASP A 83 -5.73 17.69 -8.99
N GLU A 84 -6.25 18.50 -9.92
CA GLU A 84 -7.43 18.14 -10.73
C GLU A 84 -7.13 16.86 -11.53
N GLY A 85 -8.01 15.86 -11.42
CA GLY A 85 -7.88 14.55 -12.07
C GLY A 85 -7.36 13.42 -11.17
N ARG A 86 -6.53 13.71 -10.15
CA ARG A 86 -6.05 12.67 -9.22
C ARG A 86 -7.14 12.12 -8.31
N THR A 87 -8.11 12.95 -7.93
CA THR A 87 -9.24 12.51 -7.11
C THR A 87 -10.11 11.50 -7.84
N GLN A 88 -10.37 11.71 -9.13
CA GLN A 88 -11.19 10.80 -9.93
C GLN A 88 -10.48 9.47 -10.15
N ALA A 89 -9.20 9.49 -10.54
CA ALA A 89 -8.39 8.28 -10.66
C ALA A 89 -8.34 7.50 -9.33
N ALA A 90 -8.14 8.18 -8.20
CA ALA A 90 -8.13 7.53 -6.88
C ALA A 90 -9.48 6.92 -6.46
N LEU A 91 -10.61 7.42 -7.00
CA LEU A 91 -11.92 6.83 -6.78
C LEU A 91 -12.13 5.59 -7.65
N GLU A 92 -11.68 5.64 -8.91
CA GLU A 92 -11.70 4.51 -9.84
C GLU A 92 -10.83 3.36 -9.32
N ASP A 93 -9.61 3.67 -8.89
CA ASP A 93 -8.73 2.71 -8.23
C ASP A 93 -9.45 2.10 -7.03
N ALA A 94 -9.98 2.92 -6.11
CA ALA A 94 -10.65 2.43 -4.92
C ALA A 94 -11.84 1.50 -5.23
N ALA A 95 -12.58 1.76 -6.31
CA ALA A 95 -13.64 0.86 -6.78
C ALA A 95 -13.04 -0.48 -7.25
N ALA A 96 -12.02 -0.46 -8.08
CA ALA A 96 -11.33 -1.66 -8.54
C ALA A 96 -10.76 -2.50 -7.38
N TYR A 97 -10.17 -1.85 -6.38
CA TYR A 97 -9.66 -2.53 -5.17
C TYR A 97 -10.76 -3.23 -4.36
N ARG A 98 -11.96 -2.63 -4.27
CA ARG A 98 -13.10 -3.25 -3.56
C ARG A 98 -13.63 -4.48 -4.27
N ASP A 99 -13.55 -4.52 -5.60
CA ASP A 99 -14.01 -5.64 -6.43
C ASP A 99 -13.11 -6.89 -6.30
N LEU A 100 -11.90 -6.75 -5.74
CA LEU A 100 -10.98 -7.87 -5.49
C LEU A 100 -11.41 -8.77 -4.31
N GLY A 101 -12.45 -8.40 -3.56
CA GLY A 101 -12.99 -9.23 -2.48
C GLY A 101 -12.08 -9.39 -1.25
N MET A 102 -11.08 -8.52 -1.10
CA MET A 102 -10.16 -8.52 0.04
C MET A 102 -10.86 -8.11 1.34
N GLU A 103 -10.34 -8.58 2.47
CA GLU A 103 -10.82 -8.11 3.76
C GLU A 103 -10.52 -6.62 3.93
N ARG A 104 -11.50 -5.88 4.45
CA ARG A 104 -11.46 -4.42 4.49
C ARG A 104 -11.42 -3.88 5.91
N ILE A 105 -10.46 -3.00 6.17
CA ILE A 105 -10.45 -2.13 7.33
C ILE A 105 -10.96 -0.75 6.92
N ASP A 106 -12.07 -0.35 7.54
CA ASP A 106 -12.65 0.98 7.36
C ASP A 106 -11.87 2.02 8.17
N THR A 107 -11.29 2.99 7.47
CA THR A 107 -10.44 4.04 8.03
C THR A 107 -11.16 5.39 8.18
N ARG A 108 -12.47 5.48 7.93
CA ARG A 108 -13.18 6.77 7.77
C ARG A 108 -13.07 7.71 8.97
N ARG A 109 -13.18 7.18 10.19
CA ARG A 109 -13.26 7.98 11.43
C ARG A 109 -12.61 7.31 12.63
N GLN A 110 -11.84 6.25 12.39
CA GLN A 110 -11.11 5.58 13.45
C GLN A 110 -9.85 6.40 13.77
N PRO A 111 -9.53 6.65 15.04
CA PRO A 111 -8.20 7.07 15.45
C PRO A 111 -7.15 6.14 14.82
N LEU A 112 -6.01 6.70 14.39
CA LEU A 112 -4.94 5.90 13.77
C LEU A 112 -4.47 4.75 14.67
N ALA A 113 -4.51 4.94 15.98
CA ALA A 113 -4.20 3.91 16.97
C ALA A 113 -5.14 2.69 16.85
N GLU A 114 -6.45 2.90 16.71
CA GLU A 114 -7.42 1.81 16.57
C GLU A 114 -7.25 1.05 15.25
N VAL A 115 -6.92 1.76 14.17
CA VAL A 115 -6.59 1.12 12.88
C VAL A 115 -5.34 0.27 13.02
N ALA A 116 -4.29 0.79 13.65
CA ALA A 116 -3.04 0.08 13.88
C ALA A 116 -3.23 -1.16 14.78
N GLU A 117 -4.03 -1.04 15.85
CA GLU A 117 -4.39 -2.16 16.73
C GLU A 117 -5.13 -3.24 15.95
N ARG A 118 -6.09 -2.86 15.10
CA ARG A 118 -6.84 -3.81 14.28
C ARG A 118 -5.95 -4.54 13.29
N ILE A 119 -5.01 -3.84 12.63
CA ILE A 119 -3.99 -4.47 11.78
C ILE A 119 -3.15 -5.46 12.61
N ALA A 120 -2.68 -5.05 13.80
CA ALA A 120 -1.88 -5.91 14.67
C ALA A 120 -2.65 -7.17 15.12
N SER A 121 -3.93 -7.04 15.48
CA SER A 121 -4.77 -8.20 15.85
C SER A 121 -4.93 -9.19 14.69
N MET A 122 -5.01 -8.71 13.45
CA MET A 122 -5.14 -9.58 12.27
C MET A 122 -3.86 -10.37 11.97
N ILE A 123 -2.71 -9.89 12.44
CA ILE A 123 -1.41 -10.57 12.33
C ILE A 123 -1.26 -11.57 13.48
N ASN A 124 -1.56 -11.15 14.71
CA ASN A 124 -1.40 -11.96 15.91
C ASN A 124 -2.41 -13.11 16.03
N GLY A 125 -3.59 -12.99 15.42
CA GLY A 125 -4.59 -14.07 15.34
C GLY A 125 -4.17 -15.29 14.50
N ARG A 126 -2.89 -15.35 14.10
CA ARG A 126 -2.26 -16.41 13.31
C ARG A 126 -1.29 -17.28 14.14
N MET A 127 -1.14 -17.00 15.45
CA MET A 127 -0.27 -17.76 16.35
C MET A 127 -0.96 -18.94 17.06
N ASP A 128 -2.21 -19.27 16.71
CA ASP A 128 -2.94 -20.45 17.20
C ASP A 128 -3.08 -21.52 16.10
#